data_AF-A0A524D401-F1
#
_entry.id   AF-A0A524D401-F1
#
_cell.length_a   1.000
_cell.length_b   1.000
_cell.length_c   1.000
_cell.angle_alpha   90.00
_cell.angle_beta   90.00
_cell.angle_gamma   90.00
#
_symmetry.space_group_name_H-M   'P 1'
#
loop_
_entity.id
_entity.type
_entity.pdbx_description
1 polymer ?
#
loop_
_entity_poly.entity_id
_entity_poly.type
_entity_poly.pdbx_seq_one_letter_code
_entity_poly.pdbx_strand_id
1 'polypeptide(L)'
;MSTYFKDKRKHPWHRIVWDIERYSPKGKRDELAETMMLLRSGVFAALGILSLVVALDSSTSKILEVFTSQSDWKTGMREVRSFCSGEVQKMIKKGKIRHLSPRGLERDGFGYLVEPLENAKLKEFIQAKPKIKRGKISLSALEKSVIGCRFLAEQGVTDMALAEDDAKAQDLIEAYERFLVEYEIEKSSRLPITSDTEQVTLNGAPIEHDGSHRDGRKDEESKEEGTKQPELTEYIGKHSSGKTKRSKKRRRK
;
A
#
# COMPACT_ATOMS: atom_id res chain seq x y z
N MET A 1 -13.09 -5.17 26.01
CA MET A 1 -13.40 -4.86 24.59
C MET A 1 -14.29 -5.90 23.88
N SER A 2 -14.79 -6.98 24.53
CA SER A 2 -15.55 -8.05 23.83
C SER A 2 -17.04 -7.75 23.54
N THR A 3 -17.55 -6.62 23.99
CA THR A 3 -18.96 -6.19 23.80
C THR A 3 -19.15 -5.31 22.56
N TYR A 4 -18.07 -4.78 21.97
CA TYR A 4 -18.15 -3.86 20.83
C TYR A 4 -18.75 -4.53 19.58
N PHE A 5 -18.25 -5.72 19.22
CA PHE A 5 -18.72 -6.45 18.04
C PHE A 5 -19.99 -7.27 18.27
N LYS A 6 -20.45 -7.39 19.53
CA LYS A 6 -21.63 -8.18 19.89
C LYS A 6 -22.94 -7.38 19.83
N ASP A 7 -22.90 -6.09 20.14
CA ASP A 7 -24.11 -5.25 20.20
C ASP A 7 -24.20 -4.27 19.02
N LYS A 8 -24.60 -4.78 17.86
CA LYS A 8 -24.70 -4.02 16.60
C LYS A 8 -25.58 -2.78 16.69
N ARG A 9 -26.49 -2.68 17.67
CA ARG A 9 -27.43 -1.56 17.80
C ARG A 9 -26.88 -0.41 18.66
N LYS A 10 -25.88 -0.67 19.51
CA LYS A 10 -25.29 0.35 20.39
C LYS A 10 -24.08 1.06 19.80
N HIS A 11 -23.43 0.49 18.79
CA HIS A 11 -22.14 0.99 18.30
C HIS A 11 -22.26 1.81 16.99
N PRO A 12 -21.65 3.01 16.92
CA PRO A 12 -21.76 3.89 15.77
C PRO A 12 -21.35 3.25 14.45
N TRP A 13 -20.29 2.44 14.42
CA TRP A 13 -19.77 1.83 13.19
C TRP A 13 -20.76 0.88 12.49
N HIS A 14 -21.62 0.22 13.27
CA HIS A 14 -22.65 -0.66 12.73
C HIS A 14 -23.87 0.10 12.21
N ARG A 15 -24.04 1.37 12.61
CA ARG A 15 -25.22 2.17 12.32
C ARG A 15 -24.94 3.34 11.38
N ILE A 16 -23.69 3.73 11.20
CA ILE A 16 -23.32 5.00 10.58
C ILE A 16 -23.89 5.18 9.17
N VAL A 17 -23.92 4.12 8.36
CA VAL A 17 -24.55 4.15 7.02
C VAL A 17 -26.05 4.41 7.12
N TRP A 18 -26.73 3.67 8.00
CA TRP A 18 -28.17 3.81 8.22
C TRP A 18 -28.54 5.15 8.86
N ASP A 19 -27.76 5.64 9.82
CA ASP A 19 -27.97 6.93 10.46
C ASP A 19 -27.83 8.06 9.42
N ILE A 20 -26.86 7.96 8.50
CA ILE A 20 -26.72 8.93 7.40
C ILE A 20 -27.92 8.87 6.46
N GLU A 21 -28.33 7.68 6.00
CA GLU A 21 -29.50 7.54 5.12
C GLU A 21 -30.79 8.07 5.76
N ARG A 22 -30.96 7.87 7.07
CA ARG A 22 -32.16 8.26 7.81
C ARG A 22 -32.22 9.74 8.15
N TYR A 23 -31.09 10.34 8.53
CA TYR A 23 -31.04 11.71 9.05
C TYR A 23 -30.44 12.73 8.08
N SER A 24 -29.96 12.31 6.90
CA SER A 24 -29.46 13.25 5.90
C SER A 24 -30.59 14.17 5.38
N PRO A 25 -30.38 15.50 5.38
CA PRO A 25 -31.37 16.44 4.88
C PRO A 25 -31.57 16.24 3.36
N LYS A 26 -32.79 15.89 2.97
CA LYS A 26 -33.21 15.79 1.57
C LYS A 26 -33.18 17.19 0.94
N GLY A 27 -32.13 17.49 0.17
CA GLY A 27 -32.07 18.74 -0.61
C GLY A 27 -30.69 19.35 -0.84
N LYS A 28 -29.66 18.93 -0.08
CA LYS A 28 -28.31 19.51 -0.17
C LYS A 28 -27.28 18.47 -0.61
N ARG A 29 -27.27 18.17 -1.91
CA ARG A 29 -26.43 17.10 -2.48
C ARG A 29 -24.93 17.34 -2.27
N ASP A 30 -24.47 18.59 -2.35
CA ASP A 30 -23.05 18.92 -2.23
C ASP A 30 -22.55 18.75 -0.79
N GLU A 31 -23.29 19.26 0.20
CA GLU A 31 -23.00 19.03 1.63
C GLU A 31 -23.01 17.53 1.99
N LEU A 32 -23.91 16.75 1.36
CA LEU A 32 -23.95 15.31 1.53
C LEU A 32 -22.71 14.61 0.94
N ALA A 33 -22.28 15.02 -0.26
CA ALA A 33 -21.10 14.45 -0.90
C ALA A 33 -19.82 14.72 -0.08
N GLU A 34 -19.67 15.95 0.43
CA GLU A 34 -18.58 16.32 1.32
C GLU A 34 -18.61 15.51 2.61
N THR A 35 -19.79 15.41 3.25
CA THR A 35 -19.98 14.60 4.46
C THR A 35 -19.60 13.13 4.24
N MET A 36 -19.96 12.56 3.08
CA MET A 36 -19.62 11.17 2.73
C MET A 36 -18.12 10.99 2.49
N MET A 37 -17.43 11.98 1.93
CA MET A 37 -15.97 11.94 1.77
C MET A 37 -15.23 12.09 3.10
N LEU A 38 -15.71 12.95 3.99
CA LEU A 38 -15.18 13.09 5.35
C LEU A 38 -15.38 11.80 6.15
N LEU A 39 -16.57 11.19 6.07
CA LEU A 39 -16.85 9.90 6.68
C LEU A 39 -15.89 8.84 6.18
N ARG A 40 -15.74 8.74 4.85
CA ARG A 40 -14.83 7.79 4.23
C ARG A 40 -13.41 7.97 4.75
N SER A 41 -12.92 9.21 4.76
CA SER A 41 -11.60 9.54 5.30
C SER A 41 -11.46 9.11 6.76
N GLY A 42 -12.48 9.37 7.59
CA GLY A 42 -12.51 8.96 8.99
C GLY A 42 -12.47 7.44 9.19
N VAL A 43 -13.24 6.68 8.39
CA VAL A 43 -13.24 5.21 8.44
C VAL A 43 -11.86 4.67 8.07
N PHE A 44 -11.30 5.10 6.95
CA PHE A 44 -9.98 4.66 6.49
C PHE A 44 -8.85 5.07 7.44
N ALA A 45 -8.92 6.28 8.02
CA ALA A 45 -7.98 6.73 9.04
C ALA A 45 -8.03 5.86 10.29
N ALA A 46 -9.23 5.53 10.78
CA ALA A 46 -9.40 4.63 11.92
C ALA A 46 -8.90 3.20 11.64
N LEU A 47 -8.90 2.78 10.37
CA LEU A 47 -8.33 1.50 9.92
C LEU A 47 -6.81 1.59 9.62
N GLY A 48 -6.20 2.78 9.73
CA GLY A 48 -4.80 3.00 9.39
C GLY A 48 -4.46 2.74 7.93
N ILE A 49 -5.36 3.11 7.01
CA ILE A 49 -5.23 2.93 5.55
C ILE A 49 -5.49 4.29 4.89
N LEU A 50 -4.52 5.19 4.84
CA LEU A 50 -4.76 6.55 4.35
C LEU A 50 -4.60 6.70 2.82
N SER A 51 -3.72 5.92 2.21
CA SER A 51 -3.39 5.98 0.79
C SER A 51 -4.53 5.54 -0.14
N LEU A 52 -5.46 4.73 0.37
CA LEU A 52 -6.51 4.10 -0.43
C LEU A 52 -7.87 4.80 -0.37
N VAL A 53 -7.98 5.88 0.43
CA VAL A 53 -9.23 6.63 0.62
C VAL A 53 -9.84 7.01 -0.73
N VAL A 54 -9.07 7.68 -1.59
CA VAL A 54 -9.56 8.15 -2.89
C VAL A 54 -9.37 7.09 -3.99
N ALA A 55 -8.35 6.25 -3.87
CA ALA A 55 -7.98 5.33 -4.95
C ALA A 55 -8.98 4.18 -5.14
N LEU A 56 -9.64 3.71 -4.08
CA LEU A 56 -10.51 2.54 -4.17
C LEU A 56 -11.91 2.89 -4.71
N ASP A 57 -12.33 2.20 -5.77
CA ASP A 57 -13.69 2.22 -6.33
C ASP A 57 -14.75 1.63 -5.36
N SER A 58 -14.32 0.88 -4.34
CA SER A 58 -15.22 0.24 -3.36
C SER A 58 -15.87 1.25 -2.41
N SER A 59 -17.18 1.10 -2.15
CA SER A 59 -17.95 1.98 -1.27
C SER A 59 -17.54 1.84 0.20
N THR A 60 -17.68 2.92 0.97
CA THR A 60 -17.40 2.93 2.42
C THR A 60 -18.29 1.92 3.17
N SER A 61 -19.55 1.75 2.72
CA SER A 61 -20.47 0.75 3.28
C SER A 61 -19.92 -0.66 3.17
N LYS A 62 -19.36 -1.03 2.01
CA LYS A 62 -18.80 -2.37 1.79
C LYS A 62 -17.60 -2.64 2.70
N ILE A 63 -16.77 -1.64 2.92
CA ILE A 63 -15.62 -1.73 3.84
C ILE A 63 -16.10 -1.92 5.29
N LEU A 64 -17.10 -1.14 5.70
CA LEU A 64 -17.71 -1.28 7.02
C LEU A 64 -18.41 -2.64 7.18
N GLU A 65 -19.03 -3.18 6.15
CA GLU A 65 -19.64 -4.51 6.18
C GLU A 65 -18.59 -5.61 6.39
N VAL A 66 -17.49 -5.57 5.62
CA VAL A 66 -16.35 -6.48 5.82
C VAL A 66 -15.85 -6.39 7.26
N PHE A 67 -15.68 -5.18 7.78
CA PHE A 67 -15.21 -4.94 9.14
C PHE A 67 -16.18 -5.47 10.22
N THR A 68 -17.46 -5.09 10.12
CA THR A 68 -18.48 -5.33 11.15
C THR A 68 -19.08 -6.74 11.10
N SER A 69 -18.81 -7.49 10.04
CA SER A 69 -19.15 -8.92 9.96
C SER A 69 -18.31 -9.79 10.89
N GLN A 70 -17.16 -9.29 11.35
CA GLN A 70 -16.22 -10.03 12.19
C GLN A 70 -16.57 -9.94 13.68
N SER A 71 -15.99 -10.84 14.46
CA SER A 71 -16.28 -10.99 15.91
C SER A 71 -15.39 -10.10 16.79
N ASP A 72 -14.31 -9.56 16.26
CA ASP A 72 -13.36 -8.71 16.99
C ASP A 72 -12.63 -7.72 16.08
N TRP A 73 -12.04 -6.69 16.70
CA TRP A 73 -11.38 -5.59 16.00
C TRP A 73 -10.18 -6.05 15.16
N LYS A 74 -9.35 -6.93 15.71
CA LYS A 74 -8.10 -7.34 15.06
C LYS A 74 -8.41 -8.17 13.82
N THR A 75 -9.39 -9.06 13.90
CA THR A 75 -9.87 -9.84 12.76
C THR A 75 -10.55 -8.93 11.74
N GLY A 76 -11.44 -8.01 12.16
CA GLY A 76 -12.05 -7.02 11.28
C GLY A 76 -11.03 -6.20 10.48
N MET A 77 -10.00 -5.68 11.17
CA MET A 77 -8.90 -4.94 10.55
C MET A 77 -8.15 -5.78 9.51
N ARG A 78 -7.85 -7.04 9.84
CA ARG A 78 -7.16 -7.97 8.94
C ARG A 78 -7.97 -8.24 7.69
N GLU A 79 -9.27 -8.53 7.85
CA GLU A 79 -10.16 -8.81 6.72
C GLU A 79 -10.34 -7.59 5.83
N VAL A 80 -10.47 -6.39 6.41
CA VAL A 80 -10.51 -5.15 5.61
C VAL A 80 -9.20 -4.93 4.85
N ARG A 81 -8.04 -5.16 5.47
CA ARG A 81 -6.75 -5.07 4.78
C ARG A 81 -6.65 -6.08 3.64
N SER A 82 -7.08 -7.31 3.87
CA SER A 82 -7.14 -8.36 2.83
C SER A 82 -8.04 -7.95 1.67
N PHE A 83 -9.23 -7.42 1.99
CA PHE A 83 -10.17 -6.90 1.00
C PHE A 83 -9.57 -5.75 0.18
N CYS A 84 -9.00 -4.74 0.83
CA CYS A 84 -8.36 -3.60 0.17
C CYS A 84 -7.19 -4.06 -0.71
N SER A 85 -6.37 -4.99 -0.23
CA SER A 85 -5.28 -5.58 -1.01
C SER A 85 -5.78 -6.25 -2.28
N GLY A 86 -6.84 -7.06 -2.19
CA GLY A 86 -7.46 -7.69 -3.34
C GLY A 86 -8.00 -6.68 -4.36
N GLU A 87 -8.58 -5.57 -3.91
CA GLU A 87 -9.03 -4.50 -4.79
C GLU A 87 -7.86 -3.77 -5.46
N VAL A 88 -6.79 -3.45 -4.73
CA VAL A 88 -5.58 -2.84 -5.29
C VAL A 88 -4.94 -3.76 -6.33
N GLN A 89 -4.83 -5.06 -6.06
CA GLN A 89 -4.33 -6.04 -7.04
C GLN A 89 -5.18 -6.06 -8.32
N LYS A 90 -6.51 -5.99 -8.20
CA LYS A 90 -7.40 -5.89 -9.37
C LYS A 90 -7.16 -4.59 -10.14
N MET A 91 -6.97 -3.46 -9.45
CA MET A 91 -6.64 -2.19 -10.08
C MET A 91 -5.32 -2.26 -10.85
N ILE A 92 -4.28 -2.84 -10.26
CA ILE A 92 -2.98 -3.06 -10.90
C ILE A 92 -3.13 -3.92 -12.16
N LYS A 93 -3.84 -5.06 -12.07
CA LYS A 93 -4.10 -5.94 -13.22
C LYS A 93 -4.88 -5.26 -14.33
N LYS A 94 -5.79 -4.34 -14.00
CA LYS A 94 -6.60 -3.57 -14.96
C LYS A 94 -5.91 -2.30 -15.49
N GLY A 95 -4.70 -1.98 -15.01
CA GLY A 95 -4.00 -0.74 -15.37
C GLY A 95 -4.61 0.53 -14.75
N LYS A 96 -5.52 0.41 -13.77
CA LYS A 96 -6.09 1.56 -13.05
C LYS A 96 -5.16 2.02 -11.91
N ILE A 97 -3.94 2.43 -12.26
CA ILE A 97 -2.85 2.63 -11.27
C ILE A 97 -2.49 4.08 -11.00
N ARG A 98 -3.19 5.03 -11.65
CA ARG A 98 -2.87 6.46 -11.62
C ARG A 98 -2.84 7.06 -10.22
N HIS A 99 -3.79 6.66 -9.38
CA HIS A 99 -3.97 7.19 -8.03
C HIS A 99 -3.25 6.37 -6.95
N LEU A 100 -2.55 5.30 -7.33
CA LEU A 100 -1.81 4.47 -6.38
C LEU A 100 -0.40 5.03 -6.18
N SER A 101 -0.08 5.38 -4.94
CA SER A 101 1.25 5.87 -4.53
C SER A 101 2.04 4.75 -3.85
N PRO A 102 3.24 4.37 -4.36
CA PRO A 102 4.12 3.39 -3.73
C PRO A 102 4.36 3.68 -2.24
N ARG A 103 4.82 4.91 -1.93
CA ARG A 103 5.07 5.35 -0.55
C ARG A 103 3.83 5.26 0.34
N GLY A 104 2.67 5.60 -0.21
CA GLY A 104 1.40 5.51 0.52
C GLY A 104 1.05 4.06 0.87
N LEU A 105 1.24 3.14 -0.08
CA LEU A 105 1.02 1.71 0.12
C LEU A 105 1.98 1.14 1.17
N GLU A 106 3.26 1.48 1.11
CA GLU A 106 4.27 1.03 2.10
C GLU A 106 3.89 1.47 3.51
N ARG A 107 3.61 2.76 3.69
CA ARG A 107 3.22 3.34 4.98
C ARG A 107 1.98 2.67 5.56
N ASP A 108 1.01 2.34 4.72
CA ASP A 108 -0.22 1.69 5.15
C ASP A 108 -0.06 0.17 5.37
N GLY A 109 1.12 -0.41 5.11
CA GLY A 109 1.43 -1.84 5.29
C GLY A 109 1.09 -2.72 4.09
N PHE A 110 1.02 -2.14 2.89
CA PHE A 110 0.85 -2.82 1.60
C PHE A 110 2.13 -2.82 0.75
N GLY A 111 3.31 -2.75 1.38
CA GLY A 111 4.61 -2.70 0.69
C GLY A 111 4.83 -3.82 -0.33
N TYR A 112 4.27 -5.02 -0.08
CA TYR A 112 4.33 -6.15 -1.02
C TYR A 112 3.59 -5.91 -2.35
N LEU A 113 2.76 -4.86 -2.47
CA LEU A 113 2.09 -4.45 -3.71
C LEU A 113 2.88 -3.41 -4.51
N VAL A 114 3.95 -2.86 -3.93
CA VAL A 114 4.75 -1.80 -4.55
C VAL A 114 5.43 -2.29 -5.80
N GLU A 115 6.17 -3.39 -5.72
CA GLU A 115 6.88 -3.92 -6.88
C GLU A 115 5.91 -4.28 -8.05
N PRO A 116 4.79 -5.00 -7.83
CA PRO A 116 3.77 -5.20 -8.86
C PRO A 116 3.23 -3.89 -9.44
N LEU A 117 3.01 -2.87 -8.60
CA LEU A 117 2.53 -1.56 -9.03
C LEU A 117 3.57 -0.86 -9.91
N GLU A 118 4.83 -0.82 -9.50
CA GLU A 118 5.91 -0.18 -10.26
C GLU A 118 6.15 -0.87 -11.59
N ASN A 119 6.13 -2.20 -11.61
CA ASN A 119 6.19 -2.98 -12.84
C ASN A 119 5.02 -2.64 -13.77
N ALA A 120 3.81 -2.45 -13.24
CA ALA A 120 2.66 -2.03 -14.04
C ALA A 120 2.82 -0.60 -14.59
N LYS A 121 3.32 0.35 -13.78
CA LYS A 121 3.58 1.74 -14.22
C LYS A 121 4.63 1.78 -15.33
N LEU A 122 5.71 1.02 -15.19
CA LEU A 122 6.76 0.93 -16.20
C LEU A 122 6.23 0.33 -17.50
N LYS A 123 5.44 -0.75 -17.43
CA LYS A 123 4.80 -1.33 -18.61
C LYS A 123 3.87 -0.34 -19.33
N GLU A 124 3.07 0.42 -18.57
CA GLU A 124 2.21 1.47 -19.13
C GLU A 124 3.03 2.54 -19.86
N PHE A 125 4.15 2.98 -19.27
CA PHE A 125 5.05 3.95 -19.86
C PHE A 125 5.70 3.44 -21.16
N ILE A 126 6.24 2.20 -21.15
CA ILE A 126 6.83 1.57 -22.34
C ILE A 126 5.81 1.46 -23.48
N GLN A 127 4.56 1.10 -23.17
CA GLN A 127 3.48 1.01 -24.15
C GLN A 127 3.06 2.39 -24.68
N ALA A 128 3.27 3.44 -23.89
CA ALA A 128 3.00 4.82 -24.25
C ALA A 128 4.11 5.47 -25.10
N LYS A 129 5.11 4.71 -25.57
CA LYS A 129 6.17 5.21 -26.47
C LYS A 129 5.59 6.14 -27.56
N PRO A 130 6.12 7.37 -27.73
CA PRO A 130 5.71 8.27 -28.80
C PRO A 130 5.78 7.58 -30.15
N LYS A 131 4.70 7.67 -30.93
CA LYS A 131 4.62 7.13 -32.29
C LYS A 131 4.26 8.23 -33.26
N ILE A 132 4.99 8.28 -34.36
CA ILE A 132 4.68 9.14 -35.49
C ILE A 132 3.49 8.53 -36.25
N LYS A 133 2.42 9.31 -36.40
CA LYS A 133 1.26 8.97 -37.25
C LYS A 133 0.88 10.19 -38.06
N ARG A 134 0.88 10.06 -39.39
CA ARG A 134 0.47 11.12 -40.33
C ARG A 134 1.25 12.43 -40.13
N GLY A 135 2.58 12.36 -40.01
CA GLY A 135 3.43 13.56 -39.87
C GLY A 135 3.36 14.23 -38.49
N LYS A 136 2.75 13.58 -37.49
CA LYS A 136 2.62 14.11 -36.13
C LYS A 136 2.93 13.05 -35.09
N ILE A 137 3.55 13.48 -34.00
CA ILE A 137 3.75 12.68 -32.79
C ILE A 137 2.61 12.98 -31.83
N SER A 138 1.89 11.94 -31.41
CA SER A 138 0.84 12.05 -30.39
C SER A 138 1.40 11.70 -29.00
N LEU A 139 1.29 12.63 -28.06
CA LEU A 139 1.80 12.48 -26.68
C LEU A 139 0.70 12.11 -25.66
N SER A 140 -0.55 12.03 -26.11
CA SER A 140 -1.71 11.69 -25.27
C SER A 140 -1.60 10.37 -24.49
N ALA A 141 -0.81 9.41 -24.99
CA ALA A 141 -0.58 8.15 -24.29
C ALA A 141 0.37 8.35 -23.10
N LEU A 142 1.42 9.15 -23.27
CA LEU A 142 2.36 9.50 -22.20
C LEU A 142 1.66 10.30 -21.10
N GLU A 143 0.84 11.29 -21.48
CA GLU A 143 0.06 12.11 -20.56
C GLU A 143 -0.83 11.27 -19.62
N LYS A 144 -1.43 10.21 -20.15
CA LYS A 144 -2.31 9.31 -19.37
C LYS A 144 -1.54 8.42 -18.39
N SER A 145 -0.30 8.10 -18.72
CA SER A 145 0.57 7.28 -17.87
C SER A 145 1.16 8.09 -16.71
N VAL A 146 1.34 7.46 -15.56
CA VAL A 146 1.89 8.13 -14.37
C VAL A 146 3.32 8.65 -14.62
N ILE A 147 4.16 7.80 -15.21
CA ILE A 147 5.56 8.13 -15.48
C ILE A 147 5.64 9.11 -16.66
N GLY A 148 4.85 8.91 -17.72
CA GLY A 148 4.87 9.78 -18.89
C GLY A 148 4.39 11.19 -18.60
N CYS A 149 3.39 11.37 -17.73
CA CYS A 149 2.97 12.70 -17.29
C CYS A 149 4.11 13.46 -16.59
N ARG A 150 4.91 12.77 -15.77
CA ARG A 150 6.08 13.35 -15.11
C ARG A 150 7.18 13.68 -16.13
N PHE A 151 7.48 12.75 -17.02
CA PHE A 151 8.44 12.95 -18.11
C PHE A 151 8.10 14.19 -18.96
N LEU A 152 6.84 14.31 -19.41
CA LEU A 152 6.39 15.46 -20.22
C LEU A 152 6.55 16.79 -19.46
N ALA A 153 6.27 16.80 -18.15
CA ALA A 153 6.46 17.98 -17.32
C ALA A 153 7.94 18.35 -17.17
N GLU A 154 8.83 17.37 -16.99
CA GLU A 154 10.29 17.58 -16.92
C GLU A 154 10.86 18.09 -18.25
N GLN A 155 10.30 17.66 -19.38
CA GLN A 155 10.66 18.16 -20.72
C GLN A 155 9.98 19.49 -21.09
N GLY A 156 9.14 20.07 -20.21
CA GLY A 156 8.45 21.34 -20.47
C GLY A 156 7.44 21.28 -21.62
N VAL A 157 6.88 20.11 -21.90
CA VAL A 157 5.99 19.88 -23.05
C VAL A 157 4.54 20.12 -22.64
N THR A 158 3.93 21.12 -23.26
CA THR A 158 2.53 21.49 -23.01
C THR A 158 1.59 21.04 -24.14
N ASP A 159 2.12 20.94 -25.37
CA ASP A 159 1.36 20.49 -26.54
C ASP A 159 1.30 18.97 -26.62
N MET A 160 0.10 18.43 -26.82
CA MET A 160 -0.12 16.97 -26.92
C MET A 160 0.11 16.40 -28.32
N ALA A 161 0.42 17.26 -29.29
CA ALA A 161 0.74 16.89 -30.65
C ALA A 161 1.86 17.78 -31.20
N LEU A 162 2.95 17.15 -31.64
CA LEU A 162 4.07 17.83 -32.29
C LEU A 162 4.14 17.42 -33.77
N ALA A 163 4.56 18.34 -34.64
CA ALA A 163 4.87 17.99 -36.02
C ALA A 163 6.15 17.13 -36.06
N GLU A 164 6.22 16.18 -36.99
CA GLU A 164 7.38 15.29 -37.15
C GLU A 164 8.66 16.06 -37.52
N ASP A 165 8.52 17.10 -38.34
CA ASP A 165 9.64 17.93 -38.80
C ASP A 165 10.10 18.96 -37.76
N ASP A 166 9.46 19.02 -36.59
CA ASP A 166 9.88 19.90 -35.50
C ASP A 166 11.12 19.31 -34.82
N ALA A 167 12.18 20.10 -34.64
CA ALA A 167 13.39 19.67 -33.92
C ALA A 167 13.05 19.12 -32.52
N LYS A 168 12.02 19.69 -31.87
CA LYS A 168 11.55 19.24 -30.55
C LYS A 168 11.00 17.81 -30.57
N ALA A 169 10.47 17.35 -31.70
CA ALA A 169 9.91 16.01 -31.84
C ALA A 169 10.99 14.93 -31.76
N GLN A 170 12.13 15.16 -32.42
CA GLN A 170 13.26 14.24 -32.38
C GLN A 170 13.95 14.25 -31.01
N ASP A 171 14.18 15.44 -30.44
CA ASP A 171 14.75 15.60 -29.09
C ASP A 171 13.90 14.88 -28.04
N LEU A 172 12.57 14.95 -28.15
CA LEU A 172 11.66 14.29 -27.21
C LEU A 172 11.68 12.77 -27.32
N ILE A 173 11.84 12.21 -28.52
CA ILE A 173 12.00 10.76 -28.70
C ILE A 173 13.30 10.30 -28.05
N GLU A 174 14.41 11.02 -28.28
CA GLU A 174 15.69 10.68 -27.68
C GLU A 174 15.65 10.82 -26.15
N ALA A 175 15.06 11.90 -25.65
CA ALA A 175 14.85 12.11 -24.21
C ALA A 175 14.01 11.00 -23.59
N TYR A 176 12.98 10.50 -24.29
CA TYR A 176 12.16 9.38 -23.81
C TYR A 176 13.00 8.11 -23.64
N GLU A 177 13.87 7.79 -24.60
CA GLU A 177 14.72 6.60 -24.55
C GLU A 177 15.77 6.71 -23.43
N ARG A 178 16.40 7.88 -23.28
CA ARG A 178 17.32 8.15 -22.17
C ARG A 178 16.61 8.03 -20.82
N PHE A 179 15.44 8.65 -20.68
CA PHE A 179 14.66 8.60 -19.45
C PHE A 179 14.25 7.17 -19.07
N LEU A 180 13.90 6.33 -20.03
CA LEU A 180 13.57 4.93 -19.77
C LEU A 180 14.77 4.18 -19.15
N VAL A 181 15.96 4.36 -19.71
CA VAL A 181 17.19 3.73 -19.22
C VAL A 181 17.55 4.25 -17.82
N GLU A 182 17.52 5.57 -17.62
CA GLU A 182 17.78 6.20 -16.32
C GLU A 182 16.80 5.69 -15.25
N TYR A 183 15.52 5.57 -15.59
CA TYR A 183 14.49 5.07 -14.68
C TYR A 183 14.71 3.61 -14.29
N GLU A 184 15.13 2.75 -15.23
CA GLU A 184 15.46 1.35 -14.96
C GLU A 184 16.69 1.22 -14.07
N ILE A 185 17.72 2.05 -14.29
CA ILE A 185 18.92 2.12 -13.44
C ILE A 185 18.54 2.60 -12.04
N GLU A 186 17.81 3.71 -11.93
CA GLU A 186 17.39 4.28 -10.64
C GLU A 186 16.66 3.23 -9.81
N LYS A 187 15.70 2.51 -10.42
CA LYS A 187 14.97 1.41 -9.77
C LYS A 187 15.88 0.31 -9.24
N SER A 188 16.91 -0.08 -10.00
CA SER A 188 17.87 -1.12 -9.58
C SER A 188 18.78 -0.67 -8.44
N SER A 189 18.96 0.65 -8.28
CA SER A 189 19.84 1.27 -7.29
C SER A 189 19.11 1.81 -6.06
N ARG A 190 17.78 1.64 -5.97
CA ARG A 190 16.99 2.21 -4.87
C ARG A 190 17.40 1.62 -3.52
N LEU A 191 17.88 2.50 -2.66
CA LEU A 191 18.11 2.21 -1.26
C LEU A 191 16.76 1.95 -0.54
N PRO A 192 16.75 1.10 0.49
CA PRO A 192 15.56 0.87 1.30
C PRO A 192 15.03 2.18 1.87
N ILE A 193 13.72 2.38 1.79
CA ILE A 193 13.05 3.58 2.28
C ILE A 193 13.07 3.54 3.81
N THR A 194 13.74 4.51 4.42
CA THR A 194 13.75 4.69 5.87
C THR A 194 12.43 5.26 6.36
N SER A 195 12.01 4.89 7.57
CA SER A 195 10.81 5.49 8.18
C SER A 195 11.03 6.98 8.45
N ASP A 196 9.95 7.80 8.50
CA ASP A 196 10.03 9.27 8.66
C ASP A 196 10.81 9.73 9.91
N THR A 197 11.08 8.82 10.86
CA THR A 197 11.81 9.06 12.10
C THR A 197 13.18 8.36 12.18
N GLU A 198 13.56 7.59 11.17
CA GLU A 198 14.87 6.93 11.12
C GLU A 198 15.95 7.92 10.66
N GLN A 199 16.98 8.10 11.47
CA GLN A 199 18.17 8.82 11.03
C GLN A 199 18.91 7.97 10.01
N VAL A 200 19.39 8.60 8.94
CA VAL A 200 20.04 7.91 7.82
C VAL A 200 21.49 8.38 7.72
N THR A 201 22.39 7.46 7.42
CA THR A 201 23.78 7.78 7.07
C THR A 201 23.82 8.60 5.78
N LEU A 202 24.95 9.27 5.51
CA LEU A 202 25.16 10.01 4.24
C LEU A 202 25.01 9.14 2.99
N ASN A 203 25.10 7.81 3.14
CA ASN A 203 24.92 6.83 2.07
C ASN A 203 23.49 6.26 2.01
N GLY A 204 22.55 6.81 2.79
CA GLY A 204 21.14 6.42 2.78
C GLY A 204 20.83 5.07 3.45
N ALA A 205 21.76 4.49 4.20
CA ALA A 205 21.48 3.35 5.09
C ALA A 205 20.97 3.84 6.47
N PRO A 206 19.93 3.23 7.06
CA PRO A 206 19.43 3.62 8.39
C PRO A 206 20.53 3.48 9.45
N ILE A 207 20.61 4.46 10.36
CA ILE A 207 21.50 4.44 11.52
C ILE A 207 20.85 3.55 12.58
N GLU A 208 21.47 2.42 12.89
CA GLU A 208 21.07 1.60 14.03
C GLU A 208 21.35 2.39 15.31
N HIS A 209 20.28 2.80 16.01
CA HIS A 209 20.42 3.36 17.36
C HIS A 209 20.73 2.21 18.32
N ASP A 210 22.02 2.02 18.61
CA ASP A 210 22.49 1.19 19.72
C ASP A 210 22.04 1.78 21.05
N GLY A 211 20.82 1.42 21.44
CA GLY A 211 20.21 1.72 22.74
C GLY A 211 20.52 0.63 23.76
N SER A 212 21.73 0.66 24.32
CA SER A 212 22.11 0.19 25.67
C SER A 212 21.71 -1.23 26.14
N HIS A 213 22.74 -2.07 26.34
CA HIS A 213 22.89 -3.08 27.40
C HIS A 213 21.64 -3.78 27.97
N ARG A 214 21.42 -5.03 27.55
CA ARG A 214 21.26 -6.17 28.49
C ARG A 214 21.45 -7.53 27.78
N ASP A 215 22.43 -8.26 28.30
CA ASP A 215 22.59 -9.72 28.30
C ASP A 215 22.72 -10.46 26.96
N GLY A 216 23.95 -10.36 26.43
CA GLY A 216 24.82 -11.49 26.11
C GLY A 216 24.26 -12.66 25.29
N ARG A 217 24.72 -12.76 24.04
CA ARG A 217 25.63 -13.83 23.58
C ARG A 217 25.97 -13.67 22.10
N LYS A 218 27.27 -13.44 21.88
CA LYS A 218 28.10 -13.82 20.73
C LYS A 218 27.52 -13.69 19.32
N ASP A 219 28.03 -12.68 18.64
CA ASP A 219 28.33 -12.69 17.22
C ASP A 219 29.09 -13.97 16.82
N GLU A 220 28.57 -14.68 15.83
CA GLU A 220 29.40 -15.39 14.86
C GLU A 220 28.85 -15.03 13.47
N GLU A 221 29.58 -14.14 12.81
CA GLU A 221 29.53 -13.98 11.35
C GLU A 221 29.78 -15.34 10.69
N SER A 222 28.85 -15.79 9.85
CA SER A 222 29.19 -16.70 8.75
C SER A 222 28.32 -16.43 7.52
N LYS A 223 29.06 -16.04 6.48
CA LYS A 223 28.82 -15.96 5.04
C LYS A 223 27.57 -16.64 4.46
N GLU A 224 26.99 -15.93 3.50
CA GLU A 224 26.35 -16.38 2.24
C GLU A 224 25.99 -17.88 2.14
N GLU A 225 24.70 -18.18 2.12
CA GLU A 225 24.06 -19.02 1.10
C GLU A 225 22.53 -19.04 1.28
N GLY A 226 21.80 -18.71 0.21
CA GLY A 226 20.47 -19.26 -0.10
C GLY A 226 19.32 -19.08 0.90
N THR A 227 18.38 -18.20 0.55
CA THR A 227 16.94 -18.28 0.84
C THR A 227 16.45 -19.52 1.62
N LYS A 228 16.31 -19.39 2.95
CA LYS A 228 15.28 -20.07 3.74
C LYS A 228 14.84 -19.17 4.88
N GLN A 229 13.64 -18.63 4.74
CA GLN A 229 12.93 -17.93 5.81
C GLN A 229 12.62 -18.95 6.94
N PRO A 230 12.86 -18.64 8.23
CA PRO A 230 12.56 -19.58 9.30
C PRO A 230 11.04 -19.80 9.42
N GLU A 231 10.64 -21.06 9.63
CA GLU A 231 9.25 -21.46 9.80
C GLU A 231 8.59 -20.73 10.99
N LEU A 232 7.43 -20.14 10.76
CA LEU A 232 6.56 -19.49 11.77
C LEU A 232 5.94 -20.47 12.80
N THR A 233 6.54 -21.64 13.01
CA THR A 233 6.02 -22.73 13.85
C THR A 233 6.44 -22.66 15.32
N GLU A 234 7.35 -21.77 15.71
CA GLU A 234 7.72 -21.60 17.14
C GLU A 234 6.61 -21.03 18.03
N TYR A 235 5.52 -20.51 17.45
CA TYR A 235 4.37 -19.97 18.19
C TYR A 235 3.11 -20.86 18.18
N ILE A 236 3.19 -22.08 17.63
CA ILE A 236 2.14 -23.10 17.82
C ILE A 236 2.54 -23.95 19.02
N GLY A 237 1.81 -23.77 20.12
CA GLY A 237 2.18 -24.19 21.47
C GLY A 237 2.71 -25.61 21.62
N LYS A 238 3.74 -25.74 22.46
CA LYS A 238 4.06 -26.99 23.15
C LYS A 238 2.82 -27.48 23.88
N HIS A 239 2.16 -28.47 23.30
CA HIS A 239 1.17 -29.29 23.98
C HIS A 239 1.79 -29.86 25.26
N SER A 240 1.22 -29.45 26.39
CA SER A 240 1.41 -30.11 27.67
C SER A 240 0.90 -31.54 27.59
N SER A 241 1.79 -32.52 27.59
CA SER A 241 1.44 -33.90 27.90
C SER A 241 2.55 -34.55 28.72
N GLY A 242 2.32 -34.68 30.03
CA GLY A 242 3.34 -35.21 30.94
C GLY A 242 2.86 -35.55 32.34
N LYS A 243 1.74 -36.28 32.44
CA LYS A 243 1.36 -37.22 33.51
C LYS A 243 1.73 -36.90 34.97
N THR A 244 0.68 -36.63 35.73
CA THR A 244 0.53 -36.85 37.17
C THR A 244 1.14 -38.19 37.62
N LYS A 245 2.09 -38.16 38.57
CA LYS A 245 2.42 -39.31 39.41
C LYS A 245 2.35 -38.90 40.89
N ARG A 246 1.23 -39.23 41.52
CA ARG A 246 1.10 -39.33 42.98
C ARG A 246 2.11 -40.37 43.48
N SER A 247 2.95 -40.01 44.44
CA SER A 247 3.56 -41.00 45.35
C SER A 247 3.36 -40.55 46.80
N LYS A 248 3.04 -41.55 47.62
CA LYS A 248 2.44 -41.44 48.95
C LYS A 248 3.42 -40.93 50.01
N LYS A 249 2.92 -40.02 50.85
CA LYS A 249 3.39 -39.81 52.22
C LYS A 249 3.14 -41.10 53.02
N ARG A 250 4.19 -41.73 53.55
CA ARG A 250 4.09 -42.71 54.64
C ARG A 250 5.11 -42.29 55.71
N ARG A 251 4.62 -42.22 56.95
CA ARG A 251 5.22 -41.60 58.13
C ARG A 251 5.67 -42.70 59.11
N ARG A 252 6.72 -42.43 59.90
CA ARG A 252 7.22 -43.14 61.11
C ARG A 252 8.02 -44.43 60.80
N LYS A 253 9.15 -44.70 61.45
CA LYS A 253 9.56 -44.48 62.85
C LYS A 253 10.80 -43.60 62.98
#